data_AF-A0A0F9CM11-F1
#
_entry.id   AF-A0A0F9CM11-F1
#
_cell.length_a   1.000
_cell.length_b   1.000
_cell.length_c   1.000
_cell.angle_alpha   90.00
_cell.angle_beta   90.00
_cell.angle_gamma   90.00
#
_symmetry.space_group_name_H-M   'P 1'
#
loop_
_entity.id
_entity.type
_entity.pdbx_description
1 polymer ?
#
loop_
_entity_poly.entity_id
_entity_poly.type
_entity_poly.pdbx_seq_one_letter_code
_entity_poly.pdbx_strand_id
1 'polypeptide(L)'
;HSGLWRSFYRHLYGQTPVAVNQYVPQGQIIGNVGNTGASLGDHLHFDLWNREKHDPTAFYKNAWWAHDPVLYLEEEEKDEMTDEQMNKLLSEMRELHKKTAEALQAIINHQKSAPTGSGGGATAAEIIKEAGRKLSA
;
A
#
# COMPACT_ATOMS: atom_id res chain seq x y z
N HIS A 1 13.26 16.64 20.03
CA HIS A 1 14.20 17.19 19.03
C HIS A 1 14.78 18.51 19.55
N SER A 2 15.79 19.06 18.88
CA SER A 2 16.26 20.44 19.12
C SER A 2 15.21 21.46 18.64
N GLY A 3 15.39 22.75 18.94
CA GLY A 3 14.53 23.81 18.40
C GLY A 3 13.06 23.70 18.80
N LEU A 4 12.77 23.16 19.99
CA LEU A 4 11.41 22.93 20.51
C LEU A 4 10.55 21.97 19.67
N TRP A 5 11.13 21.26 18.69
CA TRP A 5 10.40 20.29 17.88
C TRP A 5 10.06 19.01 18.66
N ARG A 6 8.87 18.47 18.39
CA ARG A 6 8.38 17.18 18.89
C ARG A 6 7.67 16.41 17.78
N SER A 7 7.94 15.11 17.70
CA SER A 7 7.20 14.19 16.84
C SER A 7 6.41 13.20 17.70
N PHE A 8 5.20 12.83 17.28
CA PHE A 8 4.43 11.74 17.87
C PHE A 8 4.27 10.61 16.85
N TYR A 9 4.38 9.38 17.35
CA TYR A 9 4.19 8.16 16.57
C TYR A 9 3.09 7.36 17.27
N ARG A 10 1.94 7.19 16.61
CA ARG A 10 0.76 6.52 17.18
C ARG A 10 0.36 5.30 16.36
N HIS A 11 -0.53 4.51 16.94
CA HIS A 11 -0.99 3.23 16.38
C HIS A 11 0.11 2.20 16.22
N LEU A 12 1.23 2.33 16.94
CA LEU A 12 2.33 1.36 16.88
C LEU A 12 1.89 -0.05 17.30
N TYR A 13 2.54 -1.05 16.74
CA TYR A 13 2.38 -2.44 17.14
C TYR A 13 3.09 -2.70 18.46
N GLY A 14 2.32 -3.11 19.47
CA GLY A 14 2.84 -3.51 20.77
C GLY A 14 3.53 -2.37 21.53
N GLN A 15 4.37 -2.76 22.51
CA GLN A 15 5.19 -1.80 23.25
C GLN A 15 6.41 -1.40 22.43
N THR A 16 6.78 -0.12 22.52
CA THR A 16 8.02 0.38 21.94
C THR A 16 9.26 -0.21 22.66
N PRO A 17 10.35 -0.51 21.93
CA PRO A 17 11.61 -0.93 22.54
C PRO A 17 12.35 0.21 23.26
N VAL A 18 11.90 1.47 23.12
CA VAL A 18 12.55 2.62 23.76
C VAL A 18 11.88 2.98 25.09
N ALA A 19 12.69 3.45 26.03
CA ALA A 19 12.21 3.93 27.33
C ALA A 19 11.94 5.45 27.32
N VAL A 20 11.11 5.90 28.26
CA VAL A 20 10.92 7.35 28.51
C VAL A 20 12.27 7.99 28.86
N ASN A 21 12.54 9.16 28.29
CA ASN A 21 13.81 9.90 28.40
C ASN A 21 15.03 9.24 27.74
N GLN A 22 14.86 8.14 27.00
CA GLN A 22 15.95 7.58 26.19
C GLN A 22 16.30 8.52 25.03
N TYR A 23 17.60 8.79 24.85
CA TYR A 23 18.10 9.46 23.65
C TYR A 23 18.04 8.50 22.47
N VAL A 24 17.51 8.97 21.34
CA VAL A 24 17.42 8.21 20.08
C VAL A 24 18.06 9.05 18.97
N PRO A 25 19.09 8.56 18.26
CA PRO A 25 19.61 9.21 17.06
C PRO A 25 18.64 9.01 15.89
N GLN A 26 18.77 9.88 14.88
CA GLN A 26 18.04 9.72 13.63
C GLN A 26 18.33 8.35 13.00
N GLY A 27 17.28 7.71 12.47
CA GLY A 27 17.38 6.38 11.84
C GLY A 27 17.31 5.20 12.83
N GLN A 28 17.34 5.43 14.15
CA GLN A 28 17.12 4.34 15.10
C GLN A 28 15.66 3.87 15.04
N ILE A 29 15.47 2.54 15.01
CA ILE A 29 14.15 1.92 15.13
C ILE A 29 13.59 2.16 16.54
N ILE A 30 12.41 2.78 16.61
CA ILE A 30 11.69 3.09 17.86
C ILE A 30 10.35 2.36 18.00
N GLY A 31 10.01 1.48 17.05
CA GLY A 31 8.77 0.71 17.06
C GLY A 31 8.39 0.23 15.67
N ASN A 32 7.34 -0.59 15.61
CA ASN A 32 6.77 -1.10 14.36
C ASN A 32 5.37 -0.48 14.14
N VAL A 33 4.99 -0.29 12.88
CA VAL A 33 3.62 0.13 12.51
C VAL A 33 2.61 -0.93 12.94
N GLY A 34 1.42 -0.50 13.35
CA GLY A 34 0.33 -1.40 13.71
C GLY A 34 -1.03 -0.70 13.64
N ASN A 35 -1.94 -1.14 14.51
CA ASN A 35 -3.33 -0.70 14.54
C ASN A 35 -3.86 -0.57 15.98
N THR A 36 -3.03 -0.14 16.92
CA THR A 36 -3.46 0.02 18.33
C THR A 36 -4.27 1.30 18.55
N GLY A 37 -5.18 1.29 19.52
CA GLY A 37 -6.02 2.45 19.85
C GLY A 37 -7.15 2.69 18.84
N ALA A 38 -7.53 3.95 18.65
CA ALA A 38 -8.60 4.34 17.73
C ALA A 38 -8.08 4.39 16.29
N SER A 39 -8.12 3.25 15.61
CA SER A 39 -7.64 3.07 14.23
C SER A 39 -8.49 2.02 13.51
N LEU A 40 -8.60 2.12 12.18
CA LEU A 40 -9.43 1.24 11.33
C LEU A 40 -8.61 0.20 10.54
N GLY A 41 -7.28 0.26 10.61
CA GLY A 41 -6.37 -0.62 9.90
C GLY A 41 -4.91 -0.26 10.16
N ASP A 42 -3.99 -1.11 9.73
CA ASP A 42 -2.56 -0.91 9.97
C ASP A 42 -2.05 0.36 9.27
N HIS A 43 -1.66 1.36 10.04
CA HIS A 43 -1.07 2.60 9.54
C HIS A 43 -0.30 3.33 10.65
N LEU A 44 0.55 4.27 10.27
CA LEU A 44 1.21 5.18 11.20
C LEU A 44 0.44 6.50 11.23
N HIS A 45 0.02 6.93 12.41
CA HIS A 45 -0.37 8.33 12.61
C HIS A 45 0.83 9.09 13.17
N PHE A 46 1.35 10.01 12.36
CA PHE A 46 2.52 10.82 12.65
C PHE A 46 2.11 12.28 12.82
N ASP A 47 2.51 12.89 13.94
CA ASP A 47 2.32 14.32 14.17
C ASP A 47 3.67 15.02 14.31
N LEU A 48 3.79 16.22 13.76
CA LEU A 48 4.92 17.13 13.97
C LEU A 48 4.47 18.42 14.67
N TRP A 49 5.10 18.74 15.80
CA TRP A 49 4.72 19.87 16.64
C TRP A 49 5.92 20.78 16.96
N ASN A 50 5.68 22.10 17.00
CA ASN A 50 6.61 23.09 17.55
C ASN A 50 5.88 24.06 18.48
N ARG A 51 6.59 24.75 19.37
CA ARG A 51 6.04 25.86 20.17
C ARG A 51 5.89 27.15 19.37
N GLU A 52 6.61 27.28 18.27
CA GLU A 52 6.56 28.40 17.34
C GLU A 52 5.73 28.05 16.10
N LYS A 53 5.16 29.10 15.48
CA LYS A 53 4.40 28.97 14.24
C LYS A 53 5.34 29.17 13.05
N HIS A 54 5.74 28.09 12.41
CA HIS A 54 6.61 28.08 11.23
C HIS A 54 5.87 28.01 9.88
N ASP A 55 4.63 27.52 9.84
CA ASP A 55 3.84 27.49 8.60
C ASP A 55 2.46 28.19 8.75
N PRO A 56 1.88 28.78 7.68
CA PRO A 56 0.60 29.49 7.74
C PRO A 56 -0.59 28.61 8.10
N THR A 57 -0.56 27.34 7.66
CA THR A 57 -1.60 26.32 7.83
C THR A 57 -1.55 25.61 9.19
N ALA A 58 -0.51 25.88 9.98
CA ALA A 58 -0.29 25.25 11.27
C ALA A 58 -1.50 25.40 12.20
N PHE A 59 -1.90 24.30 12.83
CA PHE A 59 -3.04 24.24 13.74
C PHE A 59 -2.60 24.38 15.20
N TYR A 60 -3.16 25.36 15.92
CA TYR A 60 -2.81 25.60 17.32
C TYR A 60 -3.63 24.74 18.29
N LYS A 61 -2.94 24.06 19.22
CA LYS A 61 -3.55 23.30 20.31
C LYS A 61 -2.64 23.28 21.54
N ASN A 62 -3.17 23.68 22.70
CA ASN A 62 -2.52 23.55 24.01
C ASN A 62 -1.06 24.06 24.06
N ALA A 63 -0.79 25.26 23.52
CA ALA A 63 0.54 25.87 23.44
C ALA A 63 1.54 25.18 22.49
N TRP A 64 1.02 24.43 21.51
CA TRP A 64 1.77 23.83 20.42
C TRP A 64 1.09 24.11 19.08
N TRP A 65 1.90 24.23 18.03
CA TRP A 65 1.47 24.32 16.65
C TRP A 65 1.76 22.99 15.97
N ALA A 66 0.74 22.34 15.43
CA ALA A 66 0.88 21.19 14.55
C ALA A 66 1.24 21.69 13.15
N HIS A 67 2.35 21.21 12.61
CA HIS A 67 2.86 21.58 11.29
C HIS A 67 2.65 20.43 10.32
N ASP A 68 2.45 20.73 9.04
CA ASP A 68 2.45 19.73 7.98
C ASP A 68 3.89 19.17 7.82
N PRO A 69 4.12 17.86 8.09
CA PRO A 69 5.43 17.25 7.95
C PRO A 69 6.03 17.38 6.54
N VAL A 70 5.19 17.43 5.50
CA VAL A 70 5.61 17.48 4.09
C VAL A 70 6.43 18.75 3.82
N LEU A 71 6.17 19.83 4.54
CA LEU A 71 6.92 21.10 4.41
C LEU A 71 8.40 20.99 4.83
N TYR A 72 8.77 19.93 5.55
CA TYR A 72 10.12 19.70 6.07
C TYR A 72 10.78 18.46 5.47
N LEU A 73 10.10 17.80 4.53
CA LEU A 73 10.74 16.83 3.66
C LEU A 73 11.46 17.63 2.58
N GLU A 74 12.67 17.19 2.23
CA GLU A 74 13.30 17.64 1.00
C GLU A 74 12.36 17.28 -0.16
N GLU A 75 12.41 18.00 -1.29
CA GLU A 75 11.71 17.55 -2.49
C GLU A 75 12.16 16.12 -2.74
N GLU A 76 11.27 15.15 -2.48
CA GLU A 76 11.49 13.79 -2.94
C GLU A 76 11.77 13.94 -4.43
N GLU A 77 12.88 13.37 -4.92
CA GLU A 77 13.03 13.14 -6.35
C GLU A 77 11.73 12.48 -6.75
N LYS A 78 10.92 13.21 -7.51
CA LYS A 78 9.64 12.71 -7.89
C LYS A 78 9.95 11.48 -8.73
N ASP A 79 9.70 10.30 -8.18
CA ASP A 79 9.55 9.07 -8.94
C ASP A 79 8.25 9.19 -9.78
N GLU A 80 8.15 10.26 -10.57
CA GLU A 80 7.15 10.48 -11.59
C GLU A 80 7.36 9.35 -12.60
N MET A 81 6.50 8.34 -12.52
CA MET A 81 6.43 7.28 -13.51
C MET A 81 6.28 7.95 -14.87
N THR A 82 7.27 7.80 -15.75
CA THR A 82 7.29 8.51 -17.03
C THR A 82 6.07 8.10 -17.86
N ASP A 83 5.66 8.94 -18.81
CA ASP A 83 4.57 8.60 -19.74
C ASP A 83 4.82 7.25 -20.44
N GLU A 84 6.09 6.91 -20.70
CA GLU A 84 6.50 5.62 -21.26
C GLU A 84 6.26 4.47 -20.27
N GLN A 85 6.66 4.62 -19.01
CA GLN A 85 6.41 3.62 -17.96
C GLN A 85 4.91 3.45 -17.70
N MET A 86 4.13 4.53 -17.70
CA MET A 86 2.67 4.52 -17.58
C MET A 86 2.01 3.81 -18.77
N ASN A 87 2.42 4.12 -19.99
CA ASN A 87 1.89 3.48 -21.19
C ASN A 87 2.24 2.00 -21.23
N LYS A 88 3.45 1.62 -20.79
CA LYS A 88 3.85 0.22 -20.64
C LYS A 88 2.95 -0.50 -19.63
N LEU A 89 2.76 0.07 -18.44
CA LEU A 89 1.88 -0.50 -17.41
C LEU A 89 0.44 -0.68 -17.91
N LEU A 90 -0.10 0.33 -18.60
CA LEU A 90 -1.44 0.25 -19.21
C LEU A 90 -1.53 -0.83 -20.29
N SER A 91 -0.46 -1.03 -21.08
CA SER A 91 -0.42 -2.08 -22.09
C SER A 91 -0.42 -3.48 -21.47
N GLU A 92 0.37 -3.69 -20.41
CA GLU A 92 0.44 -4.96 -19.68
C GLU A 92 -0.91 -5.28 -19.01
N MET A 93 -1.55 -4.27 -18.41
CA MET A 93 -2.89 -4.39 -17.85
C MET A 93 -3.95 -4.75 -18.89
N ARG A 94 -3.89 -4.18 -20.10
CA ARG A 94 -4.83 -4.52 -21.19
C ARG A 94 -4.65 -5.96 -21.67
N GLU A 95 -3.41 -6.41 -21.85
CA GLU A 95 -3.12 -7.78 -22.25
C GLU A 95 -3.55 -8.79 -21.18
N LEU A 96 -3.36 -8.46 -19.90
CA LEU A 96 -3.85 -9.28 -18.80
C LEU A 96 -5.38 -9.40 -18.83
N HIS A 97 -6.10 -8.28 -19.02
CA HIS A 97 -7.56 -8.28 -19.14
C HIS A 97 -8.07 -9.08 -20.33
N LYS A 98 -7.36 -9.05 -21.47
CA LYS A 98 -7.71 -9.84 -22.64
C LYS A 98 -7.56 -11.33 -22.36
N LYS A 99 -6.43 -11.74 -21.77
CA LYS A 99 -6.17 -13.14 -21.41
C LYS A 99 -7.18 -13.67 -20.39
N THR A 100 -7.57 -12.86 -19.41
CA THR A 100 -8.59 -13.27 -18.43
C THR A 100 -9.97 -13.40 -19.07
N ALA A 101 -10.35 -12.51 -19.98
CA ALA A 101 -11.60 -12.62 -20.73
C ALA A 101 -11.66 -13.87 -21.61
N GLU A 102 -10.57 -14.18 -22.32
CA GLU A 102 -10.46 -15.39 -23.15
C GLU A 102 -10.53 -16.67 -22.31
N ALA A 103 -9.85 -16.70 -21.15
CA ALA A 103 -9.91 -17.82 -20.23
C ALA A 103 -11.33 -18.03 -19.68
N LEU A 104 -12.02 -16.95 -19.28
CA LEU A 104 -13.41 -17.02 -18.82
C LEU A 104 -14.35 -17.53 -19.93
N GLN A 105 -14.16 -17.05 -21.16
CA GLN A 105 -14.97 -17.50 -22.29
C GLN A 105 -14.72 -18.98 -22.60
N ALA A 106 -13.48 -19.46 -22.51
CA ALA A 106 -13.14 -20.87 -22.68
C ALA A 106 -13.80 -21.76 -21.62
N ILE A 107 -13.82 -21.32 -20.36
CA ILE A 107 -14.49 -22.03 -19.26
C ILE A 107 -16.01 -22.11 -19.52
N ILE A 108 -16.64 -21.00 -19.92
CA ILE A 108 -18.07 -20.95 -20.23
C ILE A 108 -18.41 -21.90 -21.39
N ASN A 109 -17.60 -21.90 -22.45
CA ASN A 109 -17.83 -22.77 -23.61
C ASN A 109 -17.68 -24.25 -23.24
N HIS A 110 -16.69 -24.59 -22.41
CA HIS A 110 -16.50 -25.95 -21.93
C HIS A 110 -17.71 -26.45 -21.11
N GLN A 111 -18.21 -25.63 -20.17
CA GLN A 111 -19.40 -25.95 -19.37
C GLN A 111 -20.66 -26.17 -20.22
N LYS A 112 -20.82 -25.43 -21.33
CA LYS A 112 -21.94 -25.61 -22.26
C LYS A 112 -21.83 -26.87 -23.14
N SER A 113 -20.62 -27.40 -23.33
CA SER A 113 -20.36 -28.59 -24.14
C SER A 113 -20.38 -29.91 -23.36
N ALA A 114 -20.44 -29.86 -22.03
CA ALA A 114 -20.51 -31.05 -21.19
C ALA A 114 -21.92 -31.68 -21.25
N PRO A 115 -22.07 -32.99 -21.51
CA PRO A 115 -23.37 -33.64 -21.47
C PRO A 115 -23.91 -33.62 -20.04
N THR A 116 -25.21 -33.38 -19.89
CA THR A 116 -25.94 -33.61 -18.65
C THR A 116 -25.98 -35.12 -18.35
N GLY A 117 -24.89 -35.69 -17.82
CA GLY A 117 -24.83 -37.12 -17.54
C GLY A 117 -23.44 -37.64 -17.15
N SER A 118 -23.31 -37.98 -15.86
CA SER A 118 -22.31 -38.83 -15.19
C SER A 118 -20.80 -38.53 -15.34
N GLY A 119 -20.20 -38.08 -14.23
CA GLY A 119 -19.03 -38.74 -13.62
C GLY A 119 -17.67 -38.54 -14.30
N GLY A 120 -16.93 -37.51 -13.89
CA GLY A 120 -15.50 -37.35 -14.17
C GLY A 120 -15.14 -36.07 -14.91
N GLY A 121 -15.46 -34.90 -14.34
CA GLY A 121 -15.08 -33.61 -14.93
C GLY A 121 -13.63 -33.27 -14.63
N ALA A 122 -12.87 -32.88 -15.66
CA ALA A 122 -11.55 -32.28 -15.48
C ALA A 122 -11.64 -31.06 -14.55
N THR A 123 -10.68 -30.95 -13.63
CA THR A 123 -10.66 -29.86 -12.65
C THR A 123 -10.39 -28.53 -13.33
N ALA A 124 -10.86 -27.41 -12.75
CA ALA A 124 -10.64 -26.08 -13.31
C ALA A 124 -9.15 -25.78 -13.59
N ALA A 125 -8.23 -26.36 -12.80
CA ALA A 125 -6.79 -26.25 -12.98
C ALA A 125 -6.29 -26.90 -14.28
N GLU A 126 -6.87 -28.03 -14.70
CA GLU A 126 -6.50 -28.74 -15.93
C GLU A 126 -6.97 -27.95 -17.17
N ILE A 127 -8.16 -27.35 -17.10
CA ILE A 127 -8.72 -26.51 -18.16
C ILE A 127 -7.87 -25.26 -18.38
N ILE A 128 -7.45 -24.60 -17.29
CA ILE A 128 -6.58 -23.41 -17.35
C ILE A 128 -5.21 -23.77 -17.94
N LYS A 129 -4.65 -24.94 -17.58
CA LYS A 129 -3.36 -25.43 -18.10
C LYS A 129 -3.41 -25.81 -19.59
N GLU A 130 -4.55 -26.30 -20.07
CA GLU A 130 -4.80 -26.59 -21.50
C GLU A 130 -4.94 -25.28 -22.30
N ALA A 131 -5.73 -24.33 -21.79
CA ALA A 131 -5.94 -23.03 -22.42
C ALA A 131 -4.62 -22.22 -22.52
N GLY A 132 -3.81 -22.22 -21.46
CA GLY A 132 -2.50 -21.58 -21.45
C GLY A 132 -1.51 -22.17 -22.47
N ARG A 133 -1.60 -23.47 -22.77
CA ARG A 133 -0.78 -24.13 -23.80
C ARG A 133 -1.20 -23.75 -25.23
N LYS A 134 -2.49 -23.51 -25.48
CA LYS A 134 -2.98 -23.08 -26.81
C LYS A 134 -2.70 -21.61 -27.12
N LEU A 135 -2.53 -20.77 -26.09
CA LEU A 135 -2.21 -19.35 -26.23
C LEU A 135 -0.70 -19.07 -26.36
N SER A 136 0.15 -20.09 -26.21
CA SER A 136 1.62 -19.98 -26.27
C SER A 136 2.25 -20.64 -27.51
N ALA A 137 1.42 -21.12 -28.45
CA ALA A 137 1.81 -21.60 -29.77
C ALA A 137 1.34 -20.61 -30.85
#